data_AF-A0AAU6MRZ6-F1
#
_entry.id   AF-A0AAU6MRZ6-F1
#
_cell.length_a   1.000
_cell.length_b   1.000
_cell.length_c   1.000
_cell.angle_alpha   90.00
_cell.angle_beta   90.00
_cell.angle_gamma   90.00
#
_symmetry.space_group_name_H-M   'P 1'
#
loop_
_entity.id
_entity.type
_entity.pdbx_description
1 polymer ?
#
loop_
_entity_poly.entity_id
_entity_poly.type
_entity_poly.pdbx_seq_one_letter_code
_entity_poly.pdbx_strand_id
1 'polypeptide(L)' 'MWHEECARSRATVEAAESLDITGGHGDEVFSLRYILTHMIEEYARHNGQADLLRERIDGTTGE' A
#
# COMPACT_ATOMS: atom_id res chain seq x y z
N MET A 1 0.65 -9.77 14.96
CA MET A 1 1.73 -9.03 14.29
C MET A 1 1.22 -8.24 13.08
N TRP A 2 1.03 -8.78 11.87
CA TRP A 2 0.64 -7.92 10.72
C TRP A 2 -0.76 -7.29 10.81
N HIS A 3 -1.75 -8.02 11.35
CA HIS A 3 -3.09 -7.48 11.59
C HIS A 3 -3.09 -6.28 12.56
N GLU A 4 -2.24 -6.32 13.58
CA GLU A 4 -2.10 -5.24 14.57
C GLU A 4 -1.47 -4.00 13.92
N GLU A 5 -0.48 -4.20 13.06
CA GLU A 5 0.13 -3.14 12.25
C GLU A 5 -0.89 -2.48 11.31
N CYS A 6 -1.72 -3.28 10.63
CA CYS A 6 -2.81 -2.75 9.81
C CYS A 6 -3.88 -2.03 10.64
N ALA A 7 -4.20 -2.54 11.84
CA ALA A 7 -5.15 -1.89 12.74
C ALA A 7 -4.62 -0.53 13.21
N ARG A 8 -3.33 -0.44 13.55
CA ARG A 8 -2.67 0.81 13.93
C ARG A 8 -2.67 1.82 12.76
N SER A 9 -2.32 1.37 11.55
CA SER A 9 -2.36 2.22 10.36
C SER A 9 -3.78 2.76 10.09
N ARG A 10 -4.80 1.90 10.18
CA ARG A 10 -6.21 2.31 10.04
C ARG A 10 -6.62 3.34 11.07
N ALA A 11 -6.31 3.13 12.35
CA ALA A 11 -6.62 4.09 13.41
C ALA A 11 -5.97 5.47 13.17
N THR A 12 -4.73 5.51 12.66
CA THR A 12 -4.06 6.76 12.29
C THR A 12 -4.77 7.47 11.14
N VAL A 13 -5.21 6.75 10.11
CA VAL A 13 -5.94 7.33 8.97
C VAL A 13 -7.32 7.83 9.40
N GLU A 14 -8.03 7.08 10.23
CA GLU A 14 -9.34 7.45 10.76
C GLU A 14 -9.29 8.69 11.66
N ALA A 15 -8.17 8.88 12.38
CA ALA A 15 -7.95 10.05 13.23
C ALA A 15 -7.47 11.29 12.47
N ALA A 16 -7.12 11.17 11.19
CA ALA A 16 -6.63 12.30 10.39
C ALA A 16 -7.76 13.27 10.04
N GLU A 17 -7.54 14.57 10.24
CA GLU A 17 -8.51 15.62 9.88
C GLU A 17 -8.73 15.73 8.36
N SER A 18 -7.69 15.43 7.57
CA SER A 18 -7.71 15.46 6.11
C SER A 18 -6.65 14.53 5.53
N LEU A 19 -6.84 14.08 4.29
CA LEU A 19 -5.81 13.36 3.54
C LEU A 19 -4.67 14.29 3.08
N ASP A 20 -4.85 15.60 3.16
CA ASP A 20 -3.84 16.58 2.74
C ASP A 20 -2.90 16.98 3.89
N ILE A 21 -3.07 16.41 5.10
CA ILE A 21 -2.07 16.54 6.15
C ILE A 21 -0.73 15.95 5.69
N THR A 22 0.35 16.53 6.16
CA THR A 22 1.70 16.13 5.77
C THR A 22 2.50 15.57 6.94
N GLY A 23 3.42 14.66 6.61
CA GLY A 23 4.41 14.09 7.54
C GLY A 23 5.78 14.04 6.88
N GLY A 24 6.83 14.14 7.68
CA GLY A 24 8.22 14.11 7.21
C GLY A 24 8.83 12.71 7.30
N HIS A 25 9.66 12.35 6.32
CA HIS A 25 10.54 11.20 6.36
C HIS A 25 11.91 11.59 5.76
N GLY A 26 12.93 11.70 6.61
CA GLY A 26 14.21 12.31 6.21
C GLY A 26 14.01 13.80 5.84
N ASP A 27 14.54 14.19 4.68
CA ASP A 27 14.40 15.55 4.14
C ASP A 27 13.14 15.73 3.28
N GLU A 28 12.32 14.69 3.15
CA GLU A 28 11.13 14.69 2.30
C GLU A 28 9.84 14.85 3.11
N VAL A 29 8.85 15.49 2.50
CA VAL A 29 7.53 15.73 3.08
C VAL A 29 6.48 15.11 2.18
N PHE A 30 5.62 14.27 2.76
CA PHE A 30 4.58 13.54 2.05
C PHE A 30 3.21 13.86 2.62
N SER A 31 2.21 13.98 1.75
CA SER A 31 0.82 14.00 2.19
C SER A 31 0.33 12.60 2.54
N LEU A 32 -0.64 12.49 3.46
CA LEU A 32 -1.28 11.21 3.76
C LEU A 32 -1.91 10.59 2.50
N ARG A 33 -2.48 11.42 1.62
CA ARG A 33 -2.98 11.03 0.30
C ARG A 33 -1.92 10.34 -0.55
N TYR A 34 -0.73 10.93 -0.64
CA TYR A 34 0.38 10.37 -1.39
C TYR A 34 0.75 8.98 -0.84
N ILE A 35 0.92 8.88 0.48
CA ILE A 35 1.30 7.63 1.15
C ILE A 35 0.28 6.53 0.85
N LEU A 36 -1.02 6.80 1.02
CA LEU A 36 -2.06 5.78 0.79
C LEU A 36 -2.15 5.35 -0.67
N THR A 37 -2.02 6.30 -1.61
CA THR A 37 -2.05 5.99 -3.04
C THR A 37 -0.83 5.14 -3.42
N HIS A 38 0.34 5.50 -2.91
CA HIS A 38 1.57 4.75 -3.13
C HIS A 38 1.48 3.31 -2.59
N MET A 39 0.88 3.13 -1.40
CA MET A 39 0.65 1.78 -0.85
C MET A 39 -0.25 0.91 -1.74
N ILE A 40 -1.27 1.49 -2.38
CA ILE A 40 -2.14 0.77 -3.33
C ILE A 40 -1.35 0.38 -4.58
N GLU A 41 -0.60 1.32 -5.16
CA GLU A 41 0.25 1.07 -6.33
C GLU A 41 1.25 -0.05 -6.06
N GLU A 42 1.95 0.03 -4.92
CA GLU A 42 2.95 -0.95 -4.53
C GLU A 42 2.34 -2.34 -4.33
N TYR A 43 1.16 -2.42 -3.72
CA TYR A 43 0.43 -3.67 -3.56
C TYR A 43 0.01 -4.27 -4.90
N ALA A 44 -0.50 -3.44 -5.82
CA ALA A 44 -0.85 -3.88 -7.17
C ALA A 44 0.37 -4.39 -7.95
N ARG A 45 1.52 -3.70 -7.83
CA ARG A 45 2.79 -4.10 -8.45
C ARG A 45 3.23 -5.48 -7.96
N HIS A 46 3.15 -5.73 -6.66
CA HIS A 46 3.49 -7.03 -6.09
C HIS A 46 2.51 -8.13 -6.48
N ASN A 47 1.22 -7.83 -6.55
CA ASN A 47 0.22 -8.79 -7.03
C ASN A 47 0.48 -9.17 -8.49
N GLY A 48 0.82 -8.20 -9.36
CA GLY A 48 1.22 -8.50 -10.74
C GLY A 48 2.47 -9.38 -10.81
N GLN A 49 3.46 -9.16 -9.94
CA GLN A 49 4.64 -10.04 -9.86
C GLN A 49 4.29 -11.47 -9.41
N ALA A 50 3.43 -11.60 -8.39
CA ALA A 50 2.96 -12.90 -7.92
C ALA A 50 2.11 -13.62 -8.97
N ASP A 51 1.32 -12.88 -9.74
CA ASP A 51 0.50 -13.41 -10.81
C ASP A 51 1.37 -14.01 -11.92
N LEU A 52 2.39 -13.29 -12.41
CA LEU A 52 3.34 -13.82 -13.39
C LEU A 52 4.03 -15.11 -12.93
N LEU A 53 4.36 -15.22 -11.64
CA LEU A 53 4.93 -16.44 -11.06
C LEU A 53 3.90 -17.57 -11.04
N ARG A 54 2.66 -17.30 -10.62
CA ARG A 54 1.55 -18.25 -10.62
C ARG A 54 1.27 -18.77 -12.04
N GLU A 55 1.14 -17.88 -13.03
CA GLU A 55 0.92 -18.24 -14.44
C GLU A 55 2.01 -19.17 -14.97
N ARG A 56 3.27 -18.93 -14.58
CA ARG A 56 4.40 -19.75 -15.00
C ARG A 56 4.38 -21.16 -14.40
N ILE A 57 3.86 -21.30 -13.19
CA ILE A 57 3.74 -22.59 -12.49
C ILE A 57 2.53 -23.37 -13.00
N ASP A 58 1.38 -22.71 -13.12
CA ASP A 58 0.11 -23.35 -13.41
C ASP A 58 -0.15 -23.52 -14.92
N GLY A 59 0.62 -22.85 -15.78
CA GLY A 59 0.50 -22.90 -17.24
C GLY A 59 -0.73 -22.19 -17.79
N THR A 60 -1.51 -21.54 -16.94
CA THR A 60 -2.68 -20.73 -17.27
C THR A 60 -2.34 -19.25 -17.08
N THR A 61 -2.39 -18.47 -18.15
CA THR A 61 -2.40 -17.00 -18.09
C THR A 61 -3.75 -16.51 -17.57
N GLY A 62 -3.78 -15.35 -16.88
CA GLY A 62 -4.94 -14.75 -16.23
C GLY A 62 -6.17 -14.55 -17.13
N GLU A 63 -7.34 -14.38 -16.48
CA GLU A 63 -8.64 -14.07 -17.13
C GLU A 63 -8.64 -12.72 -17.87
#